data_AF-A0A4V6PJS5-F1
#
_entry.id   AF-A0A4V6PJS5-F1
#
_cell.length_a   1.000
_cell.length_b   1.000
_cell.length_c   1.000
_cell.angle_alpha   90.00
_cell.angle_beta   90.00
_cell.angle_gamma   90.00
#
_symmetry.space_group_name_H-M   'P 1'
#
loop_
_entity.id
_entity.type
_entity.pdbx_description
1 polymer ?
#
loop_
_entity_poly.entity_id
_entity_poly.type
_entity_poly.pdbx_seq_one_letter_code
_entity_poly.pdbx_strand_id
1 'polypeptide(L)'
;MYQDVEQKRAGTHLEPASIKRTHLSRLPIGDTDIASVIHSGYYADKTKLVGKLLLEGKPSFLVRPRRFGKSLFVNTIAAIAEGAINKELFKDCFISNGEFEDENGNIIQYA
;
A
#
# COMPACT_ATOMS: atom_id res chain seq x y z
N MET A 1 -57.84 -12.52 -1.54
CA MET A 1 -56.72 -13.43 -1.86
C MET A 1 -55.37 -12.71 -1.92
N TYR A 2 -55.18 -11.60 -1.18
CA TYR A 2 -53.88 -10.92 -1.05
C TYR A 2 -53.81 -10.29 0.34
N GLN A 3 -53.89 -11.15 1.34
CA GLN A 3 -53.38 -10.90 2.69
C GLN A 3 -52.73 -12.22 3.06
N ASP A 4 -51.39 -12.26 3.02
CA ASP A 4 -50.50 -13.30 3.59
C ASP A 4 -49.11 -13.24 2.90
N VAL A 5 -48.33 -12.18 3.10
CA VAL A 5 -46.87 -12.22 2.86
C VAL A 5 -46.06 -11.37 3.87
N GLU A 6 -46.66 -10.89 4.96
CA GLU A 6 -45.97 -10.00 5.91
C GLU A 6 -45.18 -10.69 7.03
N GLN A 7 -44.98 -12.00 7.00
CA GLN A 7 -44.23 -12.69 8.05
C GLN A 7 -43.32 -13.77 7.50
N LYS A 8 -42.04 -13.40 7.30
CA LYS A 8 -40.83 -14.23 7.49
C LYS A 8 -39.63 -13.61 6.77
N ARG A 9 -38.99 -12.63 7.41
CA ARG A 9 -37.51 -12.56 7.43
C ARG A 9 -37.14 -12.17 8.84
N ALA A 10 -36.92 -13.21 9.65
CA ALA A 10 -36.30 -13.07 10.95
C ALA A 10 -35.09 -12.13 10.80
N GLY A 11 -35.11 -11.01 11.51
CA GLY A 11 -33.93 -10.19 11.64
C GLY A 11 -32.84 -11.06 12.23
N THR A 12 -31.91 -11.52 11.39
CA THR A 12 -30.59 -11.90 11.87
C THR A 12 -30.05 -10.65 12.51
N HIS A 13 -30.11 -10.60 13.84
CA HIS A 13 -29.29 -9.73 14.66
C HIS A 13 -27.86 -10.18 14.40
N LEU A 14 -27.30 -9.71 13.28
CA LEU A 14 -25.87 -9.74 13.07
C LEU A 14 -25.36 -8.76 14.11
N GLU A 15 -24.83 -9.31 15.21
CA GLU A 15 -23.94 -8.58 16.11
C GLU A 15 -23.05 -7.73 15.22
N PRO A 16 -23.08 -6.38 15.34
CA PRO A 16 -22.20 -5.56 14.52
C PRO A 16 -20.80 -5.98 14.95
N ALA A 17 -20.14 -6.82 14.13
CA ALA A 17 -18.79 -7.27 14.34
C ALA A 17 -18.02 -6.05 14.77
N SER A 18 -17.51 -6.03 16.01
CA SER A 18 -16.95 -4.84 16.66
C SER A 18 -16.00 -4.16 15.70
N ILE A 19 -16.50 -3.20 14.92
CA ILE A 19 -15.69 -2.38 14.06
C ILE A 19 -14.93 -1.59 15.09
N LYS A 20 -13.70 -2.00 15.37
CA LYS A 20 -12.75 -1.18 16.08
C LYS A 20 -12.78 0.12 15.30
N ARG A 21 -13.45 1.13 15.86
CA ARG A 21 -13.34 2.50 15.39
C ARG A 21 -11.90 2.82 15.71
N THR A 22 -10.99 2.49 14.80
CA THR A 22 -9.64 3.02 14.81
C THR A 22 -9.89 4.51 14.88
N HIS A 23 -9.52 5.11 16.02
CA HIS A 23 -9.59 6.54 16.18
C HIS A 23 -8.94 7.09 14.90
N LEU A 24 -9.69 7.82 14.08
CA LEU A 24 -9.21 8.42 12.84
C LEU A 24 -8.26 9.58 13.19
N SER A 25 -7.35 9.35 14.15
CA SER A 25 -6.77 10.38 14.99
C SER A 25 -5.55 11.03 14.38
N ARG A 26 -5.09 10.56 13.20
CA ARG A 26 -4.25 11.32 12.26
C ARG A 26 -3.97 10.45 11.04
N LEU A 27 -4.57 10.80 9.90
CA LEU A 27 -4.04 10.34 8.62
C LEU A 27 -2.65 11.01 8.44
N PRO A 28 -1.63 10.29 7.94
CA PRO A 28 -0.28 10.81 7.75
C PRO A 28 -0.20 11.72 6.51
N ILE A 29 -1.13 12.67 6.40
CA ILE A 29 -1.24 13.57 5.25
C ILE A 29 -0.09 14.57 5.33
N GLY A 30 0.75 14.57 4.29
CA GLY A 30 1.92 15.45 4.22
C GLY A 30 3.14 14.91 4.95
N ASP A 31 3.06 13.74 5.57
CA ASP A 31 4.23 13.01 6.02
C ASP A 31 5.03 12.52 4.80
N THR A 32 6.35 12.60 4.92
CA THR A 32 7.30 12.23 3.86
C THR A 32 8.22 11.10 4.28
N ASP A 33 8.22 10.73 5.56
CA ASP A 33 9.01 9.60 6.05
C ASP A 33 8.26 8.29 5.82
N ILE A 34 8.84 7.41 5.03
CA ILE A 34 8.21 6.13 4.68
C ILE A 34 8.00 5.25 5.91
N ALA A 35 8.92 5.29 6.88
CA ALA A 35 8.78 4.52 8.10
C ALA A 35 7.58 4.98 8.91
N SER A 36 7.45 6.28 9.19
CA SER A 36 6.27 6.83 9.87
C SER A 36 4.97 6.47 9.15
N VAL A 37 4.92 6.60 7.83
CA VAL A 37 3.70 6.32 7.04
C VAL A 37 3.33 4.84 7.07
N ILE A 38 4.29 3.91 6.93
CA ILE A 38 4.03 2.47 7.04
C ILE A 38 3.54 2.12 8.44
N HIS A 39 4.21 2.60 9.49
CA HIS A 39 3.81 2.34 10.88
C HIS A 39 2.44 2.91 11.23
N SER A 40 2.00 3.97 10.55
CA SER A 40 0.66 4.52 10.73
C SER A 40 -0.46 3.57 10.24
N GLY A 41 -0.14 2.58 9.43
CA GLY A 41 -1.09 1.66 8.80
C GLY A 41 -1.82 2.23 7.57
N TYR A 42 -1.48 3.45 7.14
CA TYR A 42 -2.13 4.13 6.00
C TYR A 42 -1.24 4.25 4.76
N TYR A 43 -0.26 3.34 4.61
CA TYR A 43 0.57 3.27 3.41
C TYR A 43 -0.12 2.45 2.31
N ALA A 44 -0.19 3.02 1.11
CA ALA A 44 -0.56 2.27 -0.08
C ALA A 44 0.70 1.74 -0.75
N ASP A 45 0.87 0.41 -0.76
CA ASP A 45 2.05 -0.23 -1.33
C ASP A 45 2.21 0.09 -2.81
N LYS A 46 3.29 0.80 -3.13
CA LYS A 46 3.73 1.13 -4.50
C LYS A 46 5.09 0.54 -4.82
N THR A 47 5.61 -0.34 -3.97
CA THR A 47 6.98 -0.86 -4.09
C THR A 47 7.18 -1.73 -5.32
N LYS A 48 6.11 -2.38 -5.84
CA LYS A 48 6.12 -3.01 -7.18
C LYS A 48 6.47 -2.02 -8.30
N LEU A 49 5.89 -0.83 -8.26
CA LEU A 49 6.19 0.21 -9.26
C LEU A 49 7.63 0.71 -9.09
N VAL A 50 8.10 0.85 -7.85
CA VAL A 50 9.48 1.25 -7.56
C VAL A 50 10.47 0.22 -8.11
N GLY A 51 10.27 -1.08 -7.85
CA GLY A 51 11.15 -2.10 -8.40
C GLY A 51 11.18 -2.11 -9.93
N LYS A 52 10.02 -2.02 -10.58
CA LYS A 52 9.98 -1.87 -12.04
C LYS A 52 10.75 -0.64 -12.54
N LEU A 53 10.57 0.50 -11.87
CA LEU A 53 11.26 1.75 -12.19
C LEU A 53 12.79 1.61 -12.05
N LEU A 54 13.25 0.93 -11.01
CA LEU A 54 14.67 0.67 -10.74
C LEU A 54 15.28 -0.27 -11.78
N LEU A 55 14.56 -1.32 -12.21
CA LEU A 55 15.00 -2.24 -13.26
C LEU A 55 15.10 -1.57 -14.63
N GLU A 56 14.09 -0.77 -14.99
CA GLU A 56 14.10 -0.07 -16.28
C GLU A 56 15.25 0.93 -16.38
N GLY A 57 15.65 1.55 -15.26
CA GLY A 57 16.76 2.51 -15.19
C GLY A 57 16.55 3.77 -16.05
N LYS A 58 15.34 3.99 -16.57
CA LYS A 58 15.02 5.09 -17.49
C LYS A 58 14.69 6.37 -16.74
N PRO A 59 15.16 7.53 -17.21
CA PRO A 59 14.76 8.83 -16.65
C PRO A 59 13.24 8.96 -16.63
N SER A 60 12.68 9.23 -15.45
CA SER A 60 11.24 9.28 -15.23
C SER A 60 10.81 10.60 -14.62
N PHE A 61 9.75 11.19 -15.17
CA PHE A 61 9.20 12.45 -14.69
C PHE A 61 8.04 12.22 -13.73
N LEU A 62 8.19 12.66 -12.48
CA LEU A 62 7.11 12.63 -11.50
C LEU A 62 6.20 13.85 -11.69
N VAL A 63 5.06 13.66 -12.35
CA VAL A 63 4.07 14.73 -12.60
C VAL A 63 3.70 15.45 -11.30
N ARG A 64 3.52 16.78 -11.34
CA ARG A 64 3.32 17.64 -10.18
C ARG A 64 1.86 17.96 -9.75
N PRO A 65 0.93 17.00 -9.55
CA PRO A 65 -0.28 17.29 -8.76
C PRO A 65 0.09 17.58 -7.30
N ARG A 66 -0.47 18.63 -6.69
CA ARG A 66 -0.21 18.96 -5.27
C ARG A 66 -0.70 17.83 -4.36
N ARG A 67 0.06 17.52 -3.30
CA ARG A 67 -0.24 16.51 -2.25
C ARG A 67 -0.40 15.06 -2.74
N PHE A 68 0.11 14.72 -3.92
CA PHE A 68 0.04 13.37 -4.48
C PHE A 68 1.04 12.34 -3.89
N GLY A 69 1.78 12.70 -2.84
CA GLY A 69 2.75 11.81 -2.20
C GLY A 69 4.07 11.63 -2.95
N LYS A 70 4.49 12.61 -3.78
CA LYS A 70 5.79 12.54 -4.50
C LYS A 70 6.99 12.46 -3.57
N SER A 71 7.03 13.30 -2.53
CA SER A 71 8.14 13.31 -1.58
C SER A 71 8.24 11.97 -0.83
N LEU A 72 7.10 11.43 -0.40
CA LEU A 72 7.02 10.09 0.18
C LEU A 72 7.50 9.01 -0.80
N PHE A 73 7.13 9.12 -2.09
CA PHE A 73 7.57 8.18 -3.11
C PHE A 73 9.08 8.23 -3.34
N VAL A 74 9.68 9.43 -3.40
CA VAL A 74 11.14 9.58 -3.49
C VAL A 74 11.84 9.01 -2.23
N ASN A 75 11.28 9.26 -1.05
CA ASN A 75 11.80 8.68 0.20
C ASN A 75 11.68 7.14 0.20
N THR A 76 10.61 6.58 -0.37
CA THR A 76 10.46 5.13 -0.58
C THR A 76 11.58 4.58 -1.46
N ILE A 77 11.86 5.23 -2.61
CA ILE A 77 12.96 4.84 -3.51
C ILE A 77 14.31 4.92 -2.78
N ALA A 78 14.55 5.99 -2.02
CA ALA A 78 15.79 6.15 -1.27
C ALA A 78 15.98 5.04 -0.23
N ALA A 79 14.95 4.74 0.57
CA ALA A 79 15.01 3.68 1.58
C ALA A 79 15.29 2.30 0.95
N ILE A 80 14.68 2.02 -0.21
CA ILE A 80 14.93 0.79 -0.97
C ILE A 80 16.39 0.74 -1.47
N ALA A 81 16.88 1.83 -2.06
CA ALA A 81 18.25 1.94 -2.57
C ALA A 81 19.31 1.84 -1.45
N GLU A 82 18.98 2.29 -0.24
CA GLU A 82 19.81 2.16 0.97
C GLU A 82 19.77 0.75 1.59
N GLY A 83 19.10 -0.22 0.95
CA GLY A 83 19.06 -1.62 1.39
C GLY A 83 18.04 -1.89 2.49
N ALA A 84 16.97 -1.09 2.61
CA ALA A 84 15.91 -1.38 3.57
C ALA A 84 14.95 -2.51 3.14
N ILE A 85 15.13 -3.09 1.95
CA ILE A 85 14.28 -4.15 1.38
C ILE A 85 14.17 -5.36 2.33
N ASN A 86 15.28 -5.75 2.96
CA ASN A 86 15.34 -6.88 3.91
C ASN A 86 15.05 -6.48 5.37
N LYS A 87 14.76 -5.21 5.63
CA LYS A 87 14.45 -4.74 6.98
C LYS A 87 12.97 -4.97 7.26
N GLU A 88 12.59 -4.97 8.54
CA GLU A 88 11.18 -5.06 8.96
C GLU A 88 10.28 -4.01 8.31
N LEU A 89 10.86 -2.90 7.83
CA LEU A 89 10.18 -1.79 7.20
C LEU A 89 9.32 -2.20 5.98
N PHE A 90 9.83 -3.07 5.11
CA PHE A 90 9.14 -3.46 3.87
C PHE A 90 8.65 -4.91 3.87
N LYS A 91 8.66 -5.60 5.02
CA LYS A 91 8.32 -7.03 5.12
C LYS A 91 6.99 -7.40 4.46
N ASP A 92 5.98 -6.53 4.61
CA ASP A 92 4.61 -6.72 4.09
C ASP A 92 4.37 -5.99 2.75
N CYS A 93 5.42 -5.48 2.10
CA CYS A 93 5.35 -4.80 0.80
C CYS A 93 5.81 -5.73 -0.33
N PHE A 94 5.32 -5.51 -1.55
CA PHE A 94 5.64 -6.35 -2.71
C PHE A 94 7.15 -6.52 -2.95
N ILE A 95 7.96 -5.48 -2.73
CA ILE A 95 9.40 -5.54 -3.03
C ILE A 95 10.18 -6.54 -2.16
N SER A 96 9.66 -6.97 -1.00
CA SER A 96 10.39 -7.89 -0.11
C SER A 96 10.48 -9.31 -0.68
N ASN A 97 9.39 -9.81 -1.28
CA ASN A 97 9.28 -11.20 -1.74
C ASN A 97 8.79 -11.31 -3.19
N GLY A 98 8.58 -10.17 -3.85
CA GLY A 98 8.01 -10.09 -5.19
C GLY A 98 9.02 -10.41 -6.28
N GLU A 99 8.54 -11.05 -7.33
CA GLU A 99 9.29 -11.31 -8.54
C GLU A 99 9.11 -10.18 -9.54
N PHE A 100 10.21 -9.83 -10.19
CA PHE A 100 10.25 -8.84 -11.25
C PHE A 100 10.84 -9.47 -12.51
N GLU A 101 10.42 -8.97 -13.66
CA GLU A 101 10.93 -9.41 -14.96
C GLU A 101 11.81 -8.31 -15.54
N ASP A 102 13.02 -8.67 -15.97
CA ASP A 102 13.91 -7.76 -16.68
C ASP A 102 13.56 -7.63 -18.16
N GLU A 103 14.29 -6.78 -18.89
CA GLU A 103 14.09 -6.59 -20.33
C GLU A 103 14.39 -7.83 -21.20
N ASN A 104 15.06 -8.83 -20.64
CA ASN A 104 15.42 -10.09 -21.29
C ASN A 104 14.49 -11.26 -20.88
N GLY A 105 13.48 -11.00 -20.03
CA GLY A 105 12.57 -12.03 -19.51
C GLY A 105 13.12 -12.84 -18.33
N ASN A 106 14.24 -12.42 -17.73
CA ASN A 106 14.78 -13.07 -16.53
C ASN A 106 13.99 -12.62 -15.30
N ILE A 107 13.73 -13.58 -14.40
CA ILE A 107 13.11 -13.31 -13.11
C ILE A 107 14.18 -12.84 -12.13
N ILE A 108 13.96 -11.68 -11.52
CA ILE A 108 14.82 -11.05 -10.52
C ILE A 108 14.01 -10.83 -9.24
N GLN A 109 14.67 -11.06 -8.11
CA GLN A 109 14.17 -10.67 -6.79
C GLN A 109 15.12 -9.65 -6.19
N TYR A 110 14.56 -8.65 -5.53
CA TYR A 110 15.37 -7.74 -4.73
C TYR A 110 15.75 -8.44 -3.43
N ALA A 111 17.05 -8.49 -3.17
CA ALA A 111 17.64 -9.20 -2.04
C ALA A 111 18.27 -8.25 -1.02
#